data_AF-A0AAE4FR15-F1
#
_entry.id   AF-A0AAE4FR15-F1
#
_cell.length_a   1.000
_cell.length_b   1.000
_cell.length_c   1.000
_cell.angle_alpha   90.00
_cell.angle_beta   90.00
_cell.angle_gamma   90.00
#
_symmetry.space_group_name_H-M   'P 1'
#
loop_
_entity.id
_entity.type
_entity.pdbx_description
1 polymer ?
#
loop_
_entity_poly.entity_id
_entity_poly.type
_entity_poly.pdbx_seq_one_letter_code
_entity_poly.pdbx_strand_id
1 'polypeptide(L)'
;MNATVATAPIHARVAYISEPKPSKYGDGYYCSILFRDLSKSDDDESGKIWKNLDTNAACDYLIDDIVALHPETDDKGKTHHRIELIQQATGEAQPGPKPIAVKNHPVNAVISTEPNPEPPSKPGEWSLKQIQSALSRPLPQALLASKKMGGRDITYIPWYQVNRILDKYCPGWTWQIVRMELTSKQLFMVGELAVHTRDGLVVRSASGREDLDCSSYGDPSSNAESMAFRRCAAKFGLGLYLYDK
;
A
#
# COMPACT_ATOMS: atom_id res chain seq x y z
N MET A 1 23.43 -20.44 39.29
CA MET A 1 22.11 -19.80 39.06
C MET A 1 22.37 -18.42 38.52
N ASN A 2 22.43 -18.25 37.20
CA ASN A 2 22.56 -16.92 36.60
C ASN A 2 21.15 -16.43 36.32
N ALA A 3 20.65 -15.56 37.19
CA ALA A 3 19.39 -14.85 36.98
C ALA A 3 19.52 -14.06 35.68
N THR A 4 18.77 -14.48 34.66
CA THR A 4 18.64 -13.77 33.40
C THR A 4 18.13 -12.38 33.72
N VAL A 5 18.98 -11.37 33.55
CA VAL A 5 18.60 -9.96 33.71
C VAL A 5 17.63 -9.68 32.57
N ALA A 6 16.34 -9.81 32.86
CA ALA A 6 15.27 -9.35 31.98
C ALA A 6 15.40 -7.82 31.90
N THR A 7 16.07 -7.36 30.86
CA THR A 7 16.13 -5.95 30.51
C THR A 7 14.72 -5.53 30.11
N ALA A 8 14.27 -4.37 30.60
CA ALA A 8 12.92 -3.88 30.29
C ALA A 8 12.74 -3.74 28.76
N PRO A 9 11.51 -3.93 28.24
CA PRO A 9 11.25 -3.75 26.81
C PRO A 9 11.60 -2.33 26.36
N ILE A 10 12.27 -2.23 25.21
CA ILE A 10 12.59 -0.93 24.62
C ILE A 10 11.40 -0.51 23.76
N HIS A 11 10.79 0.63 24.08
CA HIS A 11 9.76 1.22 23.23
C HIS A 11 10.45 1.99 22.12
N ALA A 12 10.17 1.64 20.87
CA ALA A 12 10.87 2.19 19.73
C ALA A 12 9.89 2.53 18.59
N ARG A 13 10.30 3.50 17.77
CA ARG A 13 9.61 3.88 16.54
C ARG A 13 10.29 3.24 15.34
N VAL A 14 9.53 2.73 14.39
CA VAL A 14 10.05 2.29 13.09
C VAL A 14 10.45 3.53 12.29
N ALA A 15 11.75 3.79 12.16
CA ALA A 15 12.26 5.00 11.53
C ALA A 15 12.65 4.80 10.06
N TYR A 16 12.96 3.57 9.67
CA TYR A 16 13.32 3.24 8.29
C TYR A 16 13.10 1.76 7.99
N ILE A 17 12.65 1.44 6.79
CA ILE A 17 12.55 0.09 6.24
C ILE A 17 13.27 0.12 4.90
N SER A 18 14.28 -0.73 4.72
CA SER A 18 15.01 -0.81 3.45
C SER A 18 14.20 -1.53 2.38
N GLU A 19 14.60 -1.33 1.13
CA GLU A 19 14.23 -2.23 0.04
C GLU A 19 14.62 -3.68 0.36
N PRO A 20 13.87 -4.68 -0.15
CA PRO A 20 14.22 -6.09 0.00
C PRO A 20 15.57 -6.41 -0.64
N LYS A 21 16.45 -7.08 0.11
CA LYS A 21 17.77 -7.53 -0.35
C LYS A 21 17.84 -9.05 -0.33
N PRO A 22 18.53 -9.69 -1.29
CA PRO A 22 18.70 -11.14 -1.28
C PRO A 22 19.48 -11.60 -0.04
N SER A 23 19.00 -12.69 0.59
CA SER A 23 19.63 -13.31 1.75
C SER A 23 20.96 -13.97 1.38
N LYS A 24 21.93 -13.91 2.29
CA LYS A 24 23.21 -14.62 2.13
C LYS A 24 23.16 -16.07 2.61
N TYR A 25 22.09 -16.47 3.30
CA TYR A 25 22.00 -17.75 4.00
C TYR A 25 20.92 -18.69 3.43
N GLY A 26 20.34 -18.37 2.27
CA GLY A 26 19.36 -19.21 1.59
C GLY A 26 18.58 -18.45 0.51
N ASP A 27 17.62 -19.14 -0.11
CA ASP A 27 16.70 -18.55 -1.08
C ASP A 27 15.65 -17.69 -0.36
N GLY A 28 15.79 -16.36 -0.44
CA GLY A 28 14.84 -15.43 0.16
C GLY A 28 15.33 -13.98 0.16
N TYR A 29 14.41 -13.04 0.45
CA TYR A 29 14.72 -11.61 0.58
C TYR A 29 14.44 -11.14 2.00
N TYR A 30 15.22 -10.17 2.47
CA TYR A 30 15.04 -9.53 3.77
C TYR A 30 15.02 -8.00 3.63
N CYS A 31 14.31 -7.32 4.52
CA CYS A 31 14.37 -5.88 4.69
C CYS A 31 15.12 -5.54 5.98
N SER A 32 16.03 -4.56 5.92
CA SER A 32 16.64 -3.98 7.10
C SER A 32 15.73 -2.90 7.67
N ILE A 33 15.25 -3.08 8.89
CA ILE A 33 14.41 -2.13 9.62
C ILE A 33 15.24 -1.45 10.71
N LEU A 34 15.17 -0.13 10.76
CA LEU A 34 15.73 0.70 11.83
C LEU A 34 14.63 1.07 12.81
N PHE A 35 14.85 0.71 14.06
CA PHE A 35 14.06 1.16 15.20
C PHE A 35 14.82 2.24 15.96
N ARG A 36 14.13 3.32 16.34
CA ARG A 36 14.64 4.42 17.17
C ARG A 36 14.03 4.30 18.56
N ASP A 37 14.86 4.08 19.57
CA ASP A 37 14.45 4.09 20.98
C ASP A 37 13.82 5.44 21.35
N LEU A 38 12.56 5.41 21.81
CA LEU A 38 11.79 6.61 22.16
C LEU A 38 12.30 7.30 23.42
N SER A 39 13.10 6.63 24.24
CA SER A 39 13.73 7.24 25.42
C SER A 39 14.95 8.10 25.09
N LYS A 40 15.41 8.06 23.84
CA LYS A 40 16.62 8.76 23.37
C LYS A 40 16.27 9.79 22.30
N SER A 41 17.15 10.77 22.12
CA SER A 41 17.05 11.75 21.04
C SER A 41 17.20 11.07 19.67
N ASP A 42 16.51 11.60 18.65
CA ASP A 42 16.70 11.18 17.25
C ASP A 42 18.12 11.48 16.71
N ASP A 43 18.93 12.26 17.41
CA ASP A 43 20.34 12.48 17.07
C ASP A 43 21.28 11.51 17.80
N ASP A 44 20.77 10.72 18.75
CA ASP A 44 21.57 9.77 19.52
C ASP A 44 21.72 8.44 18.76
N GLU A 45 22.93 8.19 18.27
CA GLU A 45 23.31 6.95 17.58
C GLU A 45 23.11 5.70 18.45
N SER A 46 23.20 5.82 19.78
CA SER A 46 23.01 4.70 20.71
C SER A 46 21.54 4.26 20.83
N GLY A 47 20.60 5.02 20.25
CA GLY A 47 19.18 4.68 20.17
C GLY A 47 18.79 3.93 18.88
N LYS A 48 19.75 3.68 17.98
CA LYS A 48 19.51 2.97 16.72
C LYS A 48 19.60 1.47 16.91
N ILE A 49 18.53 0.75 16.58
CA ILE A 49 18.48 -0.70 16.65
C ILE A 49 18.10 -1.22 15.26
N TRP A 50 19.02 -1.94 14.62
CA TRP A 50 18.79 -2.54 13.30
C TRP A 50 18.38 -3.99 13.41
N LYS A 51 17.39 -4.39 12.61
CA LYS A 51 17.03 -5.79 12.40
C LYS A 51 16.81 -6.10 10.95
N ASN A 52 17.15 -7.32 10.56
CA ASN A 52 16.81 -7.87 9.26
C ASN A 52 15.61 -8.81 9.45
N LEU A 53 14.50 -8.50 8.82
CA LEU A 53 13.30 -9.35 8.80
C LEU A 53 13.13 -9.92 7.40
N ASP A 54 12.56 -11.12 7.28
CA ASP A 54 12.11 -11.59 5.98
C ASP A 54 11.06 -10.62 5.40
N THR A 55 10.90 -10.65 4.08
CA THR A 55 10.08 -9.64 3.39
C THR A 55 8.62 -9.71 3.81
N ASN A 56 8.08 -10.89 4.19
CA ASN A 56 6.70 -11.00 4.62
C ASN A 56 6.51 -10.37 6.01
N ALA A 57 7.38 -10.70 6.98
CA ALA A 57 7.34 -10.10 8.31
C ALA A 57 7.61 -8.57 8.27
N ALA A 58 8.45 -8.10 7.33
CA ALA A 58 8.68 -6.67 7.16
C ALA A 58 7.45 -5.90 6.65
N CYS A 59 6.54 -6.55 5.91
CA CYS A 59 5.32 -5.93 5.40
C CYS A 59 4.29 -5.59 6.49
N ASP A 60 4.44 -6.17 7.70
CA ASP A 60 3.53 -5.92 8.82
C ASP A 60 3.80 -4.58 9.52
N TYR A 61 4.87 -3.88 9.15
CA TYR A 61 5.30 -2.63 9.78
C TYR A 61 5.26 -1.45 8.82
N LEU A 62 4.89 -0.28 9.34
CA LEU A 62 4.95 1.01 8.67
C LEU A 62 6.00 1.90 9.33
N ILE A 63 6.51 2.88 8.58
CA ILE A 63 7.27 3.99 9.18
C ILE A 63 6.36 4.70 10.19
N ASP A 64 6.94 5.07 11.31
CA ASP A 64 6.31 5.67 12.50
C ASP A 64 5.47 4.73 13.38
N ASP A 65 5.41 3.43 13.07
CA ASP A 65 4.86 2.44 14.00
C ASP A 65 5.60 2.48 15.34
N ILE A 66 4.85 2.35 16.44
CA ILE A 66 5.39 2.21 17.78
C ILE A 66 5.39 0.73 18.15
N VAL A 67 6.56 0.22 18.53
CA VAL A 67 6.78 -1.18 18.87
C VAL A 67 7.46 -1.32 20.24
N ALA A 68 7.23 -2.44 20.92
CA ALA A 68 8.08 -2.93 22.00
C ALA A 68 9.08 -3.93 21.45
N LEU A 69 10.35 -3.72 21.78
CA LEU A 69 11.44 -4.66 21.53
C LEU A 69 11.74 -5.41 22.83
N HIS A 70 11.25 -6.64 22.92
CA HIS A 70 11.47 -7.52 24.08
C HIS A 70 12.78 -8.27 23.92
N PRO A 71 13.78 -8.09 24.80
CA PRO A 71 15.04 -8.82 24.70
C PRO A 71 14.81 -10.32 24.94
N GLU A 72 15.33 -11.13 24.03
CA GLU A 72 15.30 -12.59 24.10
C GLU A 72 16.71 -13.12 23.87
N THR A 73 17.15 -14.06 24.70
CA THR A 73 18.50 -14.63 24.59
C THR A 73 18.41 -15.98 23.91
N ASP A 74 19.19 -16.18 22.85
CA ASP A 74 19.29 -17.48 22.20
C ASP A 74 20.16 -18.47 23.00
N ASP A 75 20.16 -19.75 22.60
CA ASP A 75 20.95 -20.81 23.24
C ASP A 75 22.46 -20.54 23.26
N LYS A 76 22.93 -19.55 22.49
CA LYS A 76 24.33 -19.11 22.40
C LYS A 76 24.61 -17.88 23.27
N GLY A 77 23.64 -17.44 24.07
CA GLY A 77 23.78 -16.27 24.92
C GLY A 77 23.70 -14.93 24.18
N LYS A 78 23.32 -14.91 22.89
CA LYS A 78 23.18 -13.68 22.12
C LYS A 78 21.78 -13.12 22.28
N THR A 79 21.69 -11.86 22.68
CA THR A 79 20.43 -11.14 22.80
C THR A 79 19.93 -10.72 21.42
N HIS A 80 18.72 -11.16 21.08
CA HIS A 80 17.89 -10.65 20.01
C HIS A 80 16.70 -9.93 20.64
N HIS A 81 15.83 -9.34 19.83
CA HIS A 81 14.59 -8.80 20.37
C HIS A 81 13.41 -9.42 19.62
N ARG A 82 12.34 -9.78 20.31
CA ARG A 82 11.04 -10.00 19.69
C ARG A 82 10.35 -8.66 19.52
N ILE A 83 9.69 -8.44 18.38
CA ILE A 83 8.98 -7.20 18.07
C ILE A 83 7.51 -7.41 18.39
N GLU A 84 6.93 -6.50 19.16
CA GLU A 84 5.50 -6.42 19.40
C GLU A 84 5.00 -5.06 18.93
N LEU A 85 4.05 -5.04 17.98
CA LEU A 85 3.42 -3.80 17.54
C LEU A 85 2.49 -3.29 18.64
N ILE A 86 2.79 -2.11 19.18
CA ILE A 86 1.98 -1.46 20.23
C ILE A 86 0.94 -0.55 19.59
N GLN A 87 1.37 0.23 18.59
CA GLN A 87 0.52 1.16 17.87
C GLN A 87 0.98 1.23 16.42
N GLN A 88 0.07 0.91 15.51
CA GLN A 88 0.30 1.14 14.10
C GLN A 88 0.17 2.63 13.79
N ALA A 89 1.06 3.15 12.96
CA ALA A 89 0.93 4.48 12.40
C ALA A 89 -0.41 4.56 11.68
N THR A 90 -1.31 5.38 12.23
CA THR A 90 -2.46 5.87 11.48
C THR A 90 -1.86 6.61 10.28
N GLY A 91 -2.39 6.44 9.07
CA GLY A 91 -1.87 7.09 7.85
C GLY A 91 -1.96 8.63 7.85
N GLU A 92 -1.91 9.26 9.01
CA GLU A 92 -1.85 10.69 9.27
C GLU A 92 -0.39 11.10 9.43
N ALA A 93 0.05 12.02 8.57
CA ALA A 93 1.34 12.68 8.70
C ALA A 93 1.46 13.38 10.07
N GLN A 94 2.59 13.18 10.76
CA GLN A 94 2.88 13.91 11.99
C GLN A 94 3.03 15.43 11.75
N PRO A 95 2.77 16.26 12.80
CA PRO A 95 2.22 17.61 12.66
C PRO A 95 3.27 18.71 12.62
N GLY A 96 3.02 19.73 11.79
CA GLY A 96 3.55 21.09 11.99
C GLY A 96 2.85 21.79 13.18
N PRO A 97 3.35 22.95 13.63
CA PRO A 97 3.00 23.54 14.92
C PRO A 97 1.50 23.91 15.07
N LYS A 98 1.05 23.91 16.34
CA LYS A 98 -0.33 23.86 16.86
C LYS A 98 -1.38 24.79 16.21
N PRO A 99 -2.67 24.38 16.22
CA PRO A 99 -3.75 25.06 15.50
C PRO A 99 -4.38 26.23 16.27
N ILE A 100 -4.68 27.32 15.55
CA ILE A 100 -5.63 28.35 15.96
C ILE A 100 -7.02 27.91 15.49
N ALA A 101 -7.99 27.87 16.40
CA ALA A 101 -9.34 27.40 16.15
C ALA A 101 -10.11 28.31 15.18
N VAL A 102 -10.69 27.76 14.10
CA VAL A 102 -11.79 28.42 13.36
C VAL A 102 -12.83 27.40 12.89
N LYS A 103 -14.10 27.76 13.10
CA LYS A 103 -15.33 27.03 12.79
C LYS A 103 -15.56 26.88 11.28
N ASN A 104 -16.12 25.72 10.92
CA ASN A 104 -16.57 25.30 9.60
C ASN A 104 -17.23 26.40 8.75
N HIS A 105 -16.70 26.61 7.55
CA HIS A 105 -17.35 27.27 6.40
C HIS A 105 -16.90 26.53 5.11
N PRO A 106 -17.70 26.58 4.03
CA PRO A 106 -17.76 25.54 3.00
C PRO A 106 -16.45 25.37 2.24
N VAL A 107 -16.20 24.10 1.86
CA VAL A 107 -14.99 23.64 1.18
C VAL A 107 -14.83 24.33 -0.16
N ASN A 108 -14.12 25.47 -0.17
CA ASN A 108 -13.43 25.96 -1.35
C ASN A 108 -12.12 25.19 -1.47
N ALA A 109 -11.92 24.60 -2.65
CA ALA A 109 -10.73 23.86 -3.01
C ALA A 109 -9.48 24.69 -2.72
N VAL A 110 -8.67 24.23 -1.76
CA VAL A 110 -7.33 24.77 -1.54
C VAL A 110 -6.45 24.18 -2.63
N ILE A 111 -6.13 25.01 -3.62
CA ILE A 111 -5.09 24.74 -4.61
C ILE A 111 -3.76 24.75 -3.85
N SER A 112 -3.17 23.57 -3.64
CA SER A 112 -1.82 23.43 -3.11
C SER A 112 -0.83 24.08 -4.08
N THR A 113 -0.05 25.04 -3.59
CA THR A 113 0.96 25.83 -4.34
C THR A 113 2.31 25.13 -4.49
N GLU A 114 2.45 23.89 -4.02
CA GLU A 114 3.54 23.01 -4.45
C GLU A 114 3.27 22.61 -5.90
N PRO A 115 4.19 22.84 -6.86
CA PRO A 115 3.99 22.41 -8.23
C PRO A 115 3.79 20.90 -8.23
N ASN A 116 2.58 20.45 -8.56
CA ASN A 116 2.30 19.04 -8.74
C ASN A 116 3.32 18.51 -9.77
N PRO A 117 4.21 17.57 -9.42
CA PRO A 117 5.21 17.10 -10.35
C PRO A 117 4.51 16.65 -11.63
N GLU A 118 5.07 17.06 -12.76
CA GLU A 118 4.53 16.63 -14.05
C GLU A 118 4.46 15.11 -14.11
N PRO A 119 3.39 14.53 -14.69
CA PRO A 119 3.30 13.09 -14.84
C PRO A 119 4.54 12.51 -15.55
N PRO A 120 4.92 11.26 -15.26
CA PRO A 120 6.10 10.66 -15.85
C PRO A 120 5.93 10.56 -17.36
N SER A 121 6.98 10.92 -18.10
CA SER A 121 7.03 10.91 -19.55
C SER A 121 7.39 9.55 -20.14
N LYS A 122 8.02 8.68 -19.34
CA LYS A 122 8.50 7.35 -19.75
C LYS A 122 8.36 6.30 -18.65
N PRO A 123 8.30 5.00 -19.02
CA PRO A 123 8.21 3.92 -18.04
C PRO A 123 9.37 3.95 -17.03
N GLY A 124 9.07 3.72 -15.75
CA GLY A 124 10.07 3.68 -14.68
C GLY A 124 10.62 5.04 -14.23
N GLU A 125 10.10 6.16 -14.73
CA GLU A 125 10.55 7.49 -14.31
C GLU A 125 10.17 7.78 -12.84
N TRP A 126 8.95 7.44 -12.43
CA TRP A 126 8.47 7.61 -11.05
C TRP A 126 8.72 6.37 -10.18
N SER A 127 9.01 6.59 -8.90
CA SER A 127 9.00 5.51 -7.90
C SER A 127 7.58 5.02 -7.64
N LEU A 128 7.43 3.83 -7.05
CA LEU A 128 6.14 3.30 -6.64
C LEU A 128 5.41 4.26 -5.71
N LYS A 129 6.13 4.90 -4.77
CA LYS A 129 5.57 5.89 -3.84
C LYS A 129 4.97 7.09 -4.56
N GLN A 130 5.64 7.62 -5.59
CA GLN A 130 5.13 8.74 -6.39
C GLN A 130 3.86 8.35 -7.16
N ILE A 131 3.87 7.17 -7.78
CA ILE A 131 2.70 6.62 -8.48
C ILE A 131 1.52 6.44 -7.51
N GLN A 132 1.74 5.79 -6.37
CA GLN A 132 0.68 5.58 -5.37
C GLN A 132 0.14 6.90 -4.82
N SER A 133 1.02 7.88 -4.56
CA SER A 133 0.62 9.23 -4.14
C SER A 133 -0.24 9.93 -5.19
N ALA A 134 0.07 9.77 -6.49
CA ALA A 134 -0.74 10.34 -7.56
C ALA A 134 -2.08 9.62 -7.74
N LEU A 135 -2.08 8.28 -7.73
CA LEU A 135 -3.26 7.45 -7.95
C LEU A 135 -4.24 7.47 -6.78
N SER A 136 -3.77 7.67 -5.55
CA SER A 136 -4.62 7.70 -4.34
C SER A 136 -5.42 9.00 -4.18
N ARG A 137 -5.18 10.01 -5.03
CA ARG A 137 -5.91 11.28 -4.96
C ARG A 137 -7.40 11.06 -5.29
N PRO A 138 -8.32 11.76 -4.62
CA PRO A 138 -9.72 11.78 -5.00
C PRO A 138 -9.88 12.17 -6.48
N LEU A 139 -10.77 11.46 -7.17
CA LEU A 139 -11.00 11.65 -8.59
C LEU A 139 -12.07 12.73 -8.80
N PRO A 140 -11.96 13.56 -9.86
CA PRO A 140 -13.05 14.43 -10.26
C PRO A 140 -14.32 13.62 -10.52
N GLN A 141 -15.47 14.14 -10.08
CA GLN A 141 -16.77 13.46 -10.22
C GLN A 141 -17.09 13.08 -11.69
N ALA A 142 -16.60 13.86 -12.66
CA ALA A 142 -16.76 13.59 -14.09
C ALA A 142 -16.08 12.30 -14.57
N LEU A 143 -15.13 11.74 -13.80
CA LEU A 143 -14.49 10.45 -14.08
C LEU A 143 -15.21 9.27 -13.42
N LEU A 144 -16.23 9.54 -12.59
CA LEU A 144 -16.98 8.54 -11.83
C LEU A 144 -18.34 8.27 -12.46
N ALA A 145 -18.83 7.05 -12.28
CA ALA A 145 -20.17 6.63 -12.62
C ALA A 145 -20.87 6.08 -11.37
N SER A 146 -22.19 5.97 -11.41
CA SER A 146 -22.97 5.37 -10.33
C SER A 146 -23.94 4.34 -10.90
N LYS A 147 -24.14 3.24 -10.18
CA LYS A 147 -25.15 2.22 -10.52
C LYS A 147 -25.92 1.78 -9.28
N LYS A 148 -27.17 1.37 -9.48
CA LYS A 148 -27.97 0.73 -8.43
C LYS A 148 -27.62 -0.74 -8.33
N MET A 149 -27.34 -1.21 -7.12
CA MET A 149 -27.10 -2.61 -6.83
C MET A 149 -27.67 -2.94 -5.46
N GLY A 150 -28.63 -3.88 -5.40
CA GLY A 150 -29.30 -4.26 -4.15
C GLY A 150 -29.99 -3.08 -3.44
N GLY A 151 -30.57 -2.15 -4.20
CA GLY A 151 -31.25 -0.96 -3.66
C GLY A 151 -30.31 0.15 -3.15
N ARG A 152 -28.98 -0.02 -3.25
CA ARG A 152 -27.99 0.99 -2.89
C ARG A 152 -27.37 1.59 -4.15
N ASP A 153 -27.09 2.89 -4.12
CA ASP A 153 -26.26 3.53 -5.12
C ASP A 153 -24.78 3.22 -4.83
N ILE A 154 -24.09 2.71 -5.84
CA ILE A 154 -22.66 2.41 -5.77
C ILE A 154 -21.95 3.30 -6.78
N THR A 155 -21.07 4.16 -6.28
CA THR A 155 -20.15 4.96 -7.10
C THR A 155 -18.93 4.12 -7.46
N TYR A 156 -18.49 4.22 -8.72
CA TYR A 156 -17.34 3.48 -9.23
C TYR A 156 -16.63 4.25 -10.34
N ILE A 157 -15.36 3.95 -10.58
CA ILE A 157 -14.64 4.40 -11.78
C ILE A 157 -14.86 3.42 -12.95
N PRO A 158 -15.29 3.85 -14.15
CA PRO A 158 -15.34 2.99 -15.34
C PRO A 158 -13.96 2.50 -15.79
N TRP A 159 -13.86 1.31 -16.38
CA TRP A 159 -12.57 0.70 -16.76
C TRP A 159 -11.75 1.56 -17.75
N TYR A 160 -12.41 2.21 -18.70
CA TYR A 160 -11.72 3.05 -19.69
C TYR A 160 -11.11 4.32 -19.07
N GLN A 161 -11.66 4.79 -17.94
CA GLN A 161 -11.05 5.88 -17.17
C GLN A 161 -9.84 5.38 -16.39
N VAL A 162 -9.87 4.14 -15.89
CA VAL A 162 -8.68 3.51 -15.29
C VAL A 162 -7.53 3.45 -16.30
N ASN A 163 -7.79 3.01 -17.54
CA ASN A 163 -6.78 3.02 -18.61
C ASN A 163 -6.15 4.40 -18.82
N ARG A 164 -6.97 5.43 -19.04
CA ARG A 164 -6.48 6.79 -19.28
C ARG A 164 -5.64 7.34 -18.13
N ILE A 165 -5.98 6.98 -16.90
CA ILE A 165 -5.23 7.40 -15.71
C ILE A 165 -3.90 6.65 -15.61
N LEU A 166 -3.89 5.34 -15.91
CA LEU A 166 -2.67 4.55 -15.97
C LEU A 166 -1.76 5.00 -17.13
N ASP A 167 -2.29 5.35 -18.30
CA ASP A 167 -1.50 5.93 -19.40
C ASP A 167 -0.80 7.22 -18.98
N LYS A 168 -1.47 8.02 -18.14
CA LYS A 168 -0.94 9.29 -17.64
C LYS A 168 0.14 9.13 -16.57
N TYR A 169 -0.06 8.22 -15.61
CA TYR A 169 0.81 8.14 -14.41
C TYR A 169 1.72 6.91 -14.37
N CYS A 170 1.46 5.92 -15.23
CA CYS A 170 2.13 4.63 -15.29
C CYS A 170 2.46 4.27 -16.76
N PRO A 171 3.17 5.13 -17.52
CA PRO A 171 3.47 4.86 -18.93
C PRO A 171 4.14 3.48 -19.09
N GLY A 172 3.67 2.70 -20.06
CA GLY A 172 4.15 1.34 -20.33
C GLY A 172 3.56 0.26 -19.42
N TRP A 173 2.52 0.55 -18.63
CA TRP A 173 1.80 -0.48 -17.88
C TRP A 173 1.28 -1.59 -18.79
N THR A 174 1.16 -2.80 -18.25
CA THR A 174 0.60 -3.95 -18.96
C THR A 174 -0.47 -4.64 -18.13
N TRP A 175 -1.44 -5.25 -18.81
CA TRP A 175 -2.46 -6.08 -18.20
C TRP A 175 -2.53 -7.43 -18.90
N GLN A 176 -2.65 -8.49 -18.11
CA GLN A 176 -2.80 -9.85 -18.62
C GLN A 176 -3.82 -10.62 -17.79
N ILE A 177 -4.61 -11.46 -18.46
CA ILE A 177 -5.46 -12.46 -17.81
C ILE A 177 -4.60 -13.68 -17.56
N VAL A 178 -4.41 -14.05 -16.29
CA VAL A 178 -3.52 -15.15 -15.88
C VAL A 178 -4.28 -16.41 -15.48
N ARG A 179 -5.56 -16.28 -15.14
CA ARG A 179 -6.42 -17.43 -14.82
C ARG A 179 -7.87 -17.12 -15.18
N MET A 180 -8.54 -18.13 -15.72
CA MET A 180 -9.96 -18.10 -16.00
C MET A 180 -10.57 -19.42 -15.56
N GLU A 181 -11.66 -19.35 -14.79
CA GLU A 181 -12.38 -20.52 -14.32
C GLU A 181 -13.87 -20.34 -14.55
N LEU A 182 -14.48 -21.38 -15.10
CA LEU A 182 -15.90 -21.44 -15.37
C LEU A 182 -16.54 -22.42 -14.41
N THR A 183 -17.59 -21.98 -13.71
CA THR A 183 -18.51 -22.86 -12.99
C THR A 183 -19.80 -22.99 -13.79
N SER A 184 -20.75 -23.80 -13.33
CA SER A 184 -22.07 -23.93 -13.99
C SER A 184 -22.89 -22.63 -14.02
N LYS A 185 -22.52 -21.62 -13.21
CA LYS A 185 -23.29 -20.36 -13.09
C LYS A 185 -22.46 -19.09 -13.19
N GLN A 186 -21.15 -19.17 -13.01
CA GLN A 186 -20.29 -18.00 -12.85
C GLN A 186 -18.96 -18.18 -13.59
N LEU A 187 -18.50 -17.09 -14.17
CA LEU A 187 -17.14 -16.93 -14.66
C LEU A 187 -16.31 -16.23 -13.58
N PHE A 188 -15.13 -16.78 -13.28
CA PHE A 188 -14.10 -16.17 -12.46
C PHE A 188 -12.88 -15.88 -13.32
N MET A 189 -12.28 -14.71 -13.10
CA MET A 189 -11.08 -14.29 -13.81
C MET A 189 -10.08 -13.70 -12.82
N VAL A 190 -8.81 -14.00 -12.99
CA VAL A 190 -7.70 -13.34 -12.31
C VAL A 190 -6.86 -12.67 -13.38
N GLY A 191 -6.59 -11.38 -13.19
CA GLY A 191 -5.64 -10.66 -14.03
C GLY A 191 -4.57 -9.97 -13.21
N GLU A 192 -3.47 -9.64 -13.89
CA GLU A 192 -2.30 -9.01 -13.33
C GLU A 192 -2.03 -7.68 -14.04
N LEU A 193 -1.81 -6.64 -13.23
CA LEU A 193 -1.38 -5.32 -13.68
C LEU A 193 0.09 -5.14 -13.30
N ALA A 194 0.94 -4.96 -14.31
CA ALA A 194 2.34 -4.64 -14.12
C ALA A 194 2.60 -3.16 -14.40
N VAL A 195 3.31 -2.50 -13.48
CA VAL A 195 3.68 -1.09 -13.56
C VAL A 195 5.19 -0.95 -13.47
N HIS A 196 5.79 -0.30 -14.46
CA HIS A 196 7.21 0.03 -14.45
C HIS A 196 7.46 1.22 -13.53
N THR A 197 8.19 0.98 -12.44
CA THR A 197 8.59 2.01 -11.50
C THR A 197 10.11 2.15 -11.49
N ARG A 198 10.62 3.24 -10.94
CA ARG A 198 12.04 3.43 -10.70
C ARG A 198 12.63 2.34 -9.79
N ASP A 199 11.78 1.81 -8.90
CA ASP A 199 12.12 0.77 -7.92
C ASP A 199 12.05 -0.65 -8.54
N GLY A 200 11.72 -0.75 -9.84
CA GLY A 200 11.56 -2.00 -10.57
C GLY A 200 10.14 -2.23 -11.09
N LEU A 201 9.91 -3.42 -11.63
CA LEU A 201 8.59 -3.84 -12.11
C LEU A 201 7.73 -4.28 -10.92
N VAL A 202 6.60 -3.61 -10.70
CA VAL A 202 5.66 -3.97 -9.64
C VAL A 202 4.44 -4.61 -10.26
N VAL A 203 4.17 -5.86 -9.90
CA VAL A 203 3.00 -6.62 -10.36
C VAL A 203 2.02 -6.79 -9.21
N ARG A 204 0.74 -6.51 -9.46
CA ARG A 204 -0.34 -6.85 -8.55
C ARG A 204 -1.36 -7.68 -9.30
N SER A 205 -2.09 -8.52 -8.58
CA SER A 205 -3.17 -9.34 -9.13
C SER A 205 -4.49 -9.03 -8.44
N ALA A 206 -5.59 -9.21 -9.16
CA ALA A 206 -6.92 -9.16 -8.60
C ALA A 206 -7.88 -10.06 -9.37
N SER A 207 -8.94 -10.50 -8.68
CA SER A 207 -10.00 -11.30 -9.28
C SER A 207 -11.24 -10.47 -9.60
N GLY A 208 -11.91 -10.89 -10.65
CA GLY A 208 -13.25 -10.46 -11.03
C GLY A 208 -14.14 -11.67 -11.25
N ARG A 209 -15.44 -11.46 -11.15
CA ARG A 209 -16.43 -12.48 -11.47
C ARG A 209 -17.60 -11.85 -12.20
N GLU A 210 -18.34 -12.67 -12.92
CA GLU A 210 -19.67 -12.33 -13.40
C GLU A 210 -20.55 -13.59 -13.47
N ASP A 211 -21.86 -13.41 -13.32
CA ASP A 211 -22.85 -14.48 -13.52
C ASP A 211 -23.00 -14.76 -15.04
N LEU A 212 -23.15 -16.03 -15.42
CA LEU A 212 -23.26 -16.41 -16.84
C LEU A 212 -24.59 -15.99 -17.47
N ASP A 213 -25.62 -15.81 -16.64
CA ASP A 213 -26.94 -15.31 -17.00
C ASP A 213 -27.07 -13.80 -16.72
N CYS A 214 -25.95 -13.05 -16.67
CA CYS A 214 -25.98 -11.63 -16.35
C CYS A 214 -26.86 -10.84 -17.35
N SER A 215 -27.73 -9.99 -16.81
CA SER A 215 -28.54 -9.04 -17.58
C SER A 215 -27.88 -7.66 -17.71
N SER A 216 -26.64 -7.52 -17.21
CA SER A 216 -25.84 -6.31 -17.35
C SER A 216 -25.39 -6.09 -18.79
N TYR A 217 -25.11 -4.84 -19.12
CA TYR A 217 -24.48 -4.48 -20.40
C TYR A 217 -23.09 -5.14 -20.52
N GLY A 218 -22.82 -5.79 -21.66
CA GLY A 218 -21.61 -6.56 -21.92
C GLY A 218 -21.76 -8.06 -21.59
N ASP A 219 -20.81 -8.86 -22.06
CA ASP A 219 -20.78 -10.30 -21.78
C ASP A 219 -20.09 -10.60 -20.41
N PRO A 220 -20.30 -11.80 -19.83
CA PRO A 220 -19.70 -12.17 -18.55
C PRO A 220 -18.18 -12.01 -18.49
N SER A 221 -17.46 -12.25 -19.59
CA SER A 221 -16.01 -12.14 -19.62
C SER A 221 -15.54 -10.69 -19.56
N SER A 222 -16.15 -9.80 -20.35
CA SER A 222 -15.86 -8.36 -20.31
C SER A 222 -16.13 -7.76 -18.93
N ASN A 223 -17.21 -8.18 -18.27
CA ASN A 223 -17.58 -7.68 -16.96
C ASN A 223 -16.65 -8.19 -15.84
N ALA A 224 -16.30 -9.47 -15.88
CA ALA A 224 -15.33 -10.07 -14.97
C ALA A 224 -13.95 -9.42 -15.11
N GLU A 225 -13.47 -9.22 -16.34
CA GLU A 225 -12.21 -8.52 -16.61
C GLU A 225 -12.23 -7.09 -16.08
N SER A 226 -13.29 -6.34 -16.39
CA SER A 226 -13.48 -4.97 -15.91
C SER A 226 -13.42 -4.88 -14.38
N MET A 227 -13.98 -5.87 -13.68
CA MET A 227 -13.93 -5.95 -12.22
C MET A 227 -12.51 -6.24 -11.74
N ALA A 228 -11.84 -7.24 -12.31
CA ALA A 228 -10.47 -7.60 -11.97
C ALA A 228 -9.51 -6.43 -12.18
N PHE A 229 -9.56 -5.80 -13.35
CA PHE A 229 -8.69 -4.69 -13.74
C PHE A 229 -8.80 -3.50 -12.79
N ARG A 230 -10.03 -3.06 -12.48
CA ARG A 230 -10.26 -1.94 -11.57
C ARG A 230 -9.83 -2.24 -10.14
N ARG A 231 -10.05 -3.47 -9.65
CA ARG A 231 -9.56 -3.89 -8.33
C ARG A 231 -8.05 -3.94 -8.28
N CYS A 232 -7.41 -4.35 -9.38
CA CYS A 232 -5.97 -4.37 -9.49
C CYS A 232 -5.37 -2.96 -9.44
N ALA A 233 -5.97 -2.03 -10.20
CA ALA A 233 -5.59 -0.62 -10.16
C ALA A 233 -5.83 0.01 -8.78
N ALA A 234 -6.93 -0.35 -8.09
CA ALA A 234 -7.19 0.09 -6.73
C ALA A 234 -6.12 -0.35 -5.73
N LYS A 235 -5.47 -1.50 -5.94
CA LYS A 235 -4.32 -1.88 -5.12
C LYS A 235 -3.17 -0.89 -5.26
N PHE A 236 -2.97 -0.26 -6.42
CA PHE A 236 -2.02 0.85 -6.59
C PHE A 236 -2.52 2.20 -6.05
N GLY A 237 -3.70 2.25 -5.44
CA GLY A 237 -4.32 3.46 -4.88
C GLY A 237 -5.46 4.04 -5.73
N LEU A 238 -5.56 3.67 -7.01
CA LEU A 238 -6.50 4.28 -7.94
C LEU A 238 -7.97 3.98 -7.57
N GLY A 239 -8.66 4.99 -7.06
CA GLY A 239 -10.06 4.85 -6.66
C GLY A 239 -10.26 3.94 -5.45
N LEU A 240 -9.21 3.70 -4.66
CA LEU A 240 -9.29 2.85 -3.46
C LEU A 240 -10.28 3.41 -2.42
N TYR A 241 -10.34 4.75 -2.28
CA TYR A 241 -11.27 5.43 -1.38
C TYR A 241 -12.76 5.17 -1.70
N LEU A 242 -13.10 4.70 -2.91
CA LEU A 242 -14.47 4.37 -3.28
C LEU A 242 -14.99 3.09 -2.58
N TYR A 243 -14.08 2.32 -1.96
CA TYR A 243 -14.41 1.12 -1.20
C TYR A 243 -14.58 1.40 0.30
N ASP A 244 -14.09 2.53 0.79
CA ASP A 244 -14.24 2.95 2.17
C ASP A 244 -15.64 3.54 2.36
N LYS A 245 -16.41 2.98 3.32
CA LYS A 245 -17.82 3.31 3.54
C LYS A 245 -18.13 3.47 5.01
#